data_AF-A0AAU2CZP9-F1
#
_entry.id   AF-A0AAU2CZP9-F1
#
_cell.length_a   1.000
_cell.length_b   1.000
_cell.length_c   1.000
_cell.angle_alpha   90.00
_cell.angle_beta   90.00
_cell.angle_gamma   90.00
#
_symmetry.space_group_name_H-M   'P 1'
#
loop_
_entity.id
_entity.type
_entity.pdbx_description
1 polymer ?
#
loop_
_entity_poly.entity_id
_entity_poly.type
_entity_poly.pdbx_seq_one_letter_code
_entity_poly.pdbx_strand_id
1 'polypeptide(L)' 'MTQVVGPFWKSSYSGAENNCVEVADTAPSGRAVRDSKQQHGPLLTVSRDSWQAFIRQFG' A
#
# COMPACT_ATOMS: atom_id res chain seq x y z
N MET A 1 1.86 2.65 -15.87
CA MET A 1 0.90 1.80 -15.14
C MET A 1 1.63 1.22 -13.95
N THR A 2 1.08 1.35 -12.74
CA THR A 2 1.70 0.83 -11.51
C THR A 2 1.51 -0.69 -11.46
N GLN A 3 2.59 -1.46 -11.47
CA GLN A 3 2.54 -2.93 -11.43
C GLN A 3 3.07 -3.43 -10.10
N VAL A 4 2.35 -4.32 -9.41
CA VAL A 4 2.84 -4.99 -8.18
C VAL A 4 3.98 -5.95 -8.54
N VAL A 5 5.14 -5.79 -7.92
CA VAL A 5 6.40 -6.53 -8.23
C VAL A 5 6.91 -7.40 -7.08
N GLY A 6 6.06 -7.72 -6.11
CA GLY A 6 6.44 -8.56 -4.97
C GLY A 6 5.23 -9.15 -4.25
N PRO A 7 5.47 -10.05 -3.28
CA PRO A 7 4.40 -10.58 -2.45
C PRO A 7 3.81 -9.49 -1.57
N PHE A 8 2.55 -9.65 -1.19
CA PHE A 8 1.95 -8.86 -0.13
C PHE A 8 2.48 -9.30 1.23
N TRP A 9 2.79 -8.34 2.10
CA TRP A 9 3.09 -8.58 3.49
C TRP A 9 2.19 -7.76 4.39
N LYS A 10 1.89 -8.30 5.57
CA LYS A 10 1.04 -7.63 6.55
C LYS A 10 1.77 -6.42 7.14
N SER A 11 1.08 -5.27 7.18
CA SER A 11 1.64 -4.06 7.79
C SER A 11 1.85 -4.28 9.29
N SER A 12 2.96 -3.76 9.83
CA SER A 12 3.25 -3.77 11.27
C SER A 12 2.24 -2.95 12.09
N TYR A 13 1.50 -2.05 11.46
CA TYR A 13 0.42 -1.27 12.07
C TYR A 13 -0.93 -2.01 12.08
N SER A 14 -0.99 -3.23 11.52
CA SER A 14 -2.18 -4.09 11.60
C SER A 14 -2.25 -4.74 12.98
N GLY A 15 -2.84 -4.03 13.95
CA GLY A 15 -3.10 -4.54 15.30
C GLY A 15 -4.10 -5.70 15.33
N ALA A 16 -4.36 -6.23 16.52
CA ALA A 16 -5.27 -7.36 16.74
C ALA A 16 -6.73 -7.04 16.33
N GLU A 17 -7.10 -5.75 16.30
CA GLU A 17 -8.49 -5.31 16.16
C GLU A 17 -8.85 -4.94 14.71
N ASN A 18 -8.99 -5.98 13.88
CA ASN A 18 -9.75 -5.99 12.62
C ASN A 18 -9.36 -5.03 11.47
N ASN A 19 -8.43 -4.10 11.63
CA ASN A 19 -8.00 -3.16 10.59
C ASN A 19 -6.73 -3.64 9.87
N CYS A 20 -6.74 -4.90 9.43
CA CYS A 20 -5.56 -5.53 8.85
C CYS A 20 -5.38 -5.10 7.39
N VAL A 21 -4.24 -4.49 7.10
CA VAL A 21 -3.84 -4.14 5.73
C VAL A 21 -2.57 -4.87 5.34
N GLU A 22 -2.48 -5.22 4.07
CA GLU A 22 -1.28 -5.74 3.45
C GLU A 22 -0.75 -4.74 2.44
N VAL A 23 0.57 -4.71 2.30
CA VAL A 23 1.27 -3.84 1.36
C VAL A 23 2.19 -4.64 0.46
N ALA A 24 2.44 -4.14 -0.75
CA ALA A 24 3.38 -4.72 -1.70
C ALA A 24 4.17 -3.62 -2.44
N ASP A 25 5.37 -3.97 -2.91
CA ASP A 25 6.17 -3.10 -3.78
C ASP A 25 5.55 -3.00 -5.18
N THR A 26 5.67 -1.82 -5.80
CA THR A 26 5.24 -1.61 -7.20
C THR A 26 6.34 -0.99 -8.05
N ALA A 27 6.44 -1.38 -9.31
CA ALA A 27 7.28 -0.72 -10.30
C ALA A 27 6.59 0.52 -10.91
N PRO A 28 7.33 1.59 -11.23
CA PRO A 28 8.79 1.73 -11.09
C PRO A 28 9.25 2.04 -9.65
N SER A 29 8.45 2.77 -8.86
CA SER A 29 8.65 2.90 -7.41
C SER A 29 7.36 3.39 -6.75
N GLY A 30 6.79 2.57 -5.88
CA GLY A 30 5.55 2.88 -5.18
C GLY A 30 5.12 1.77 -4.22
N ARG A 31 3.89 1.87 -3.73
CA ARG A 31 3.27 0.89 -2.85
C ARG A 31 1.85 0.58 -3.31
N ALA A 32 1.49 -0.70 -3.25
CA ALA A 32 0.11 -1.14 -3.32
C ALA A 32 -0.37 -1.48 -1.91
N VAL A 33 -1.62 -1.16 -1.60
CA VAL A 33 -2.28 -1.43 -0.32
C VAL A 33 -3.58 -2.16 -0.61
N ARG A 34 -3.85 -3.22 0.16
CA ARG A 34 -5.13 -3.93 0.15
C ARG A 34 -5.60 -4.27 1.55
N ASP A 35 -6.89 -4.55 1.65
CA ASP A 35 -7.49 -5.15 2.83
C ASP A 35 -7.10 -6.64 2.93
N SER A 36 -6.55 -7.07 4.07
CA SER A 36 -6.11 -8.47 4.27
C SER A 36 -7.27 -9.48 4.20
N LYS A 37 -8.50 -9.06 4.49
CA LYS A 37 -9.71 -9.88 4.49
C LYS A 37 -10.41 -9.89 3.12
N GLN A 38 -10.09 -8.94 2.25
CA GLN A 38 -10.62 -8.84 0.90
C GLN A 38 -9.49 -8.91 -0.14
N GLN A 39 -8.77 -10.03 -0.16
CA GLN A 39 -7.56 -10.19 -0.99
C GLN A 39 -7.79 -10.04 -2.50
N HIS A 40 -9.02 -10.28 -2.97
CA HIS A 40 -9.46 -10.13 -4.36
C HIS A 40 -10.16 -8.79 -4.62
N GLY A 41 -10.22 -7.91 -3.62
CA GLY A 41 -10.80 -6.58 -3.72
C GLY A 41 -9.91 -5.57 -4.46
N PRO A 42 -10.36 -4.32 -4.55
CA PRO A 42 -9.61 -3.26 -5.20
C PRO A 42 -8.29 -2.95 -4.49
N LEU A 43 -7.28 -2.56 -5.27
CA LEU A 43 -5.97 -2.16 -4.80
C LEU A 43 -5.85 -0.64 -4.80
N LEU A 44 -5.47 -0.05 -3.68
CA LEU A 44 -5.00 1.32 -3.64
C LEU A 44 -3.52 1.34 -4.04
N THR A 45 -3.15 2.10 -5.06
CA THR A 45 -1.75 2.25 -5.47
C THR A 45 -1.29 3.68 -5.31
N VAL A 46 -0.11 3.86 -4.72
CA VAL A 46 0.48 5.18 -4.46
C VAL A 46 1.89 5.18 -5.04
N SER A 47 2.15 6.15 -5.93
CA SER A 47 3.51 6.36 -6.47
C SER A 47 4.39 7.02 -5.41
N ARG A 48 5.71 6.83 -5.54
CA ARG A 48 6.68 7.53 -4.68
C ARG A 48 6.50 9.05 -4.74
N ASP A 49 6.29 9.60 -5.93
CA ASP A 49 6.20 11.06 -6.14
C ASP A 49 4.94 11.64 -5.51
N SER A 50 3.79 10.98 -5.66
CA SER A 50 2.54 11.40 -5.03
C SER A 50 2.62 11.35 -3.50
N TRP A 51 3.30 10.34 -2.94
CA TRP A 51 3.51 10.25 -1.49
C TRP A 51 4.42 11.37 -0.98
N GLN A 52 5.49 11.69 -1.70
CA GLN A 52 6.37 12.81 -1.34
C GLN A 52 5.65 14.16 -1.42
N ALA A 53 4.83 14.36 -2.46
CA ALA A 53 4.02 15.58 -2.59
C ALA A 53 3.04 15.74 -1.42
N PHE A 54 2.39 14.65 -1.02
CA PHE A 54 1.49 14.62 0.14
C PHE A 54 2.22 15.00 1.44
N ILE A 55 3.37 14.39 1.73
CA ILE A 55 4.14 14.72 2.94
C ILE A 55 4.56 16.20 2.93
N ARG A 56 5.01 16.73 1.79
CA ARG A 56 5.41 18.15 1.69
C ARG A 56 4.26 19.13 1.93
N GLN A 57 3.01 18.71 1.73
CA GLN A 57 1.85 19.55 1.95
C GLN A 57 1.50 19.70 3.45
N PHE A 58 1.84 18.71 4.27
CA PHE A 58 1.42 18.63 5.68
C PHE A 58 2.57 18.47 6.68
N GLY A 59 3.81 18.43 6.20
CA GLY A 59 5.04 18.33 6.99
C GLY A 59 5.59 19.68 7.39
#